data_AF-A0A259TY41-F1
#
_entry.id   AF-A0A259TY41-F1
#
_cell.length_a   1.000
_cell.length_b   1.000
_cell.length_c   1.000
_cell.angle_alpha   90.00
_cell.angle_beta   90.00
_cell.angle_gamma   90.00
#
_symmetry.space_group_name_H-M   'P 1'
#
loop_
_entity.id
_entity.type
_entity.pdbx_description
1 polymer ?
#
loop_
_entity_poly.entity_id
_entity_poly.type
_entity_poly.pdbx_seq_one_letter_code
_entity_poly.pdbx_strand_id
1 'polypeptide(L)'
;MKTPLALSTMLLLAACGESPEASGEEGAVPTDTTLAIILADLHLADARAETTGEPLDSLRALAFAHHGTDSVAVERRLREHSEQPEDVSALFGAVQDILRRPTTQTP
;
A
#
# COMPACT_ATOMS: atom_id res chain seq x y z
N MET A 1 -18.10 61.23 12.41
CA MET A 1 -16.66 61.36 12.72
C MET A 1 -16.13 60.00 13.15
N LYS A 2 -14.97 59.58 12.58
CA LYS A 2 -14.06 58.48 12.98
C LYS A 2 -14.49 57.01 12.70
N THR A 3 -14.08 56.49 11.55
CA THR A 3 -13.36 55.18 11.43
C THR A 3 -11.90 55.40 11.93
N PRO A 4 -11.06 54.39 12.32
CA PRO A 4 -10.77 53.18 11.52
C PRO A 4 -10.22 51.91 12.23
N LEU A 5 -9.99 50.85 11.42
CA LEU A 5 -8.94 49.79 11.47
C LEU A 5 -8.77 48.98 12.78
N ALA A 6 -8.33 47.73 12.85
CA ALA A 6 -7.93 46.64 11.96
C ALA A 6 -7.39 45.52 12.89
N LEU A 7 -6.87 44.43 12.30
CA LEU A 7 -6.06 43.36 12.92
C LEU A 7 -6.87 42.36 13.77
N SER A 8 -6.73 41.05 13.69
CA SER A 8 -5.84 40.16 12.92
C SER A 8 -6.54 38.79 12.96
N THR A 9 -6.67 38.07 11.86
CA THR A 9 -5.75 36.96 11.53
C THR A 9 -5.30 36.15 12.77
N MET A 10 -6.04 35.09 13.09
CA MET A 10 -5.43 33.82 13.52
C MET A 10 -6.19 32.71 12.81
N LEU A 11 -5.75 32.33 11.61
CA LEU A 11 -4.82 31.22 11.38
C LEU A 11 -5.22 29.95 12.13
N LEU A 12 -5.76 29.02 11.34
CA LEU A 12 -5.66 27.60 11.57
C LEU A 12 -4.20 27.23 11.89
N LEU A 13 -3.98 26.39 12.89
CA LEU A 13 -2.86 25.45 12.93
C LEU A 13 -3.16 24.34 13.96
N ALA A 14 -3.34 23.14 13.42
CA ALA A 14 -2.96 21.84 13.96
C ALA A 14 -2.76 21.71 15.48
N ALA A 15 -3.71 21.01 16.11
CA ALA A 15 -3.42 20.15 17.26
C ALA A 15 -3.86 18.71 16.94
N CYS A 16 -3.41 18.21 15.79
CA CYS A 16 -3.19 16.78 15.59
C CYS A 16 -1.74 16.53 15.98
N GLY A 17 -1.49 16.00 17.16
CA GLY A 17 -0.14 15.65 17.57
C GLY A 17 0.04 15.63 19.08
N GLU A 18 -0.37 14.53 19.68
CA GLU A 18 0.41 13.77 20.67
C GLU A 18 -0.50 12.61 21.13
N SER A 19 -0.41 11.47 20.44
CA SER A 19 -0.67 10.20 21.12
C SER A 19 0.69 9.59 21.36
N PRO A 20 1.04 9.33 22.64
CA PRO A 20 2.38 8.93 23.02
C PRO A 20 2.71 7.57 22.41
N GLU A 21 3.99 7.43 22.10
CA GLU A 21 4.66 6.23 21.64
C GLU A 21 4.21 5.00 22.44
N ALA A 22 3.32 4.20 21.84
CA ALA A 22 3.14 2.82 22.24
C ALA A 22 4.18 1.99 21.48
N SER A 23 5.40 1.98 21.97
CA SER A 23 6.33 0.88 21.74
C SER A 23 5.68 -0.39 22.30
N GLY A 24 4.97 -1.10 21.44
CA GLY A 24 4.28 -2.34 21.77
C GLY A 24 4.36 -3.28 20.57
N GLU A 25 5.50 -3.97 20.42
CA GLU A 25 5.58 -5.24 19.69
C GLU A 25 4.80 -6.32 20.48
N GLU A 26 3.50 -6.15 20.65
CA GLU A 26 2.60 -7.15 21.20
C GLU A 26 1.28 -7.07 20.41
N GLY A 27 1.16 -7.93 19.40
CA GLY A 27 -0.06 -8.07 18.59
C GLY A 27 0.05 -7.64 17.12
N ALA A 28 1.22 -7.75 16.50
CA ALA A 28 1.30 -7.63 15.04
C ALA A 28 0.43 -8.74 14.42
N VAL A 29 -0.68 -8.35 13.79
CA VAL A 29 -1.47 -9.24 12.94
C VAL A 29 -0.49 -9.87 11.94
N PRO A 30 -0.39 -11.21 11.87
CA PRO A 30 0.50 -11.85 10.92
C PRO A 30 0.05 -11.51 9.49
N THR A 31 0.72 -10.55 8.85
CA THR A 31 0.42 -10.17 7.47
C THR A 31 0.87 -11.27 6.51
N ASP A 32 0.00 -11.67 5.56
CA ASP A 32 0.39 -12.57 4.47
C ASP A 32 1.38 -11.85 3.54
N THR A 33 2.66 -11.99 3.86
CA THR A 33 3.77 -11.40 3.11
C THR A 33 3.87 -11.97 1.70
N THR A 34 3.42 -13.22 1.48
CA THR A 34 3.44 -13.83 0.15
C THR A 34 2.39 -13.17 -0.74
N LEU A 35 1.17 -13.00 -0.24
CA LEU A 35 0.13 -12.29 -0.96
C LEU A 35 0.53 -10.83 -1.23
N ALA A 36 1.14 -10.15 -0.27
CA ALA A 36 1.63 -8.78 -0.47
C ALA A 36 2.66 -8.68 -1.62
N ILE A 37 3.60 -9.62 -1.73
CA ILE A 37 4.57 -9.67 -2.83
C ILE A 37 3.87 -9.91 -4.17
N ILE A 38 2.93 -10.87 -4.24
CA ILE A 38 2.18 -11.17 -5.47
C ILE A 38 1.41 -9.93 -5.93
N LEU A 39 0.74 -9.23 -5.03
CA LEU A 39 -0.02 -8.01 -5.36
C LEU A 39 0.88 -6.87 -5.83
N ALA A 40 2.07 -6.72 -5.22
CA ALA A 40 3.06 -5.74 -5.68
C ALA A 40 3.55 -6.07 -7.10
N ASP A 41 3.85 -7.33 -7.40
CA ASP A 41 4.29 -7.74 -8.74
C ASP A 41 3.20 -7.59 -9.80
N LEU A 42 1.93 -7.88 -9.46
CA LEU A 42 0.79 -7.62 -10.34
C LEU A 42 0.61 -6.12 -10.61
N HIS A 43 0.79 -5.27 -9.59
CA HIS A 43 0.76 -3.83 -9.76
C HIS A 43 1.89 -3.33 -10.68
N LEU A 44 3.11 -3.87 -10.53
CA LEU A 44 4.24 -3.55 -11.40
C LEU A 44 4.04 -4.06 -12.84
N ALA A 45 3.39 -5.22 -13.01
CA ALA A 45 3.00 -5.74 -14.32
C ALA A 45 2.03 -4.79 -15.04
N ASP A 46 1.01 -4.28 -14.34
CA ASP A 46 0.08 -3.27 -14.84
C ASP A 46 0.84 -2.00 -15.26
N ALA A 47 1.68 -1.44 -14.38
CA ALA A 47 2.47 -0.23 -14.66
C ALA A 47 3.44 -0.41 -15.85
N ARG A 48 4.04 -1.60 -15.99
CA ARG A 48 4.92 -1.94 -17.11
C ARG A 48 4.13 -2.02 -18.42
N ALA A 49 2.96 -2.65 -18.43
CA ALA A 49 2.12 -2.74 -19.62
C ALA A 49 1.78 -1.34 -20.15
N GLU A 50 1.42 -0.41 -19.24
CA GLU A 50 1.11 0.99 -19.58
C GLU A 50 2.32 1.74 -20.16
N THR A 51 3.53 1.45 -19.67
CA THR A 51 4.74 2.17 -20.08
C THR A 51 5.38 1.60 -21.34
N THR A 52 5.31 0.28 -21.54
CA THR A 52 6.03 -0.44 -22.61
C THR A 52 5.14 -0.86 -23.77
N GLY A 53 3.82 -0.91 -23.58
CA GLY A 53 2.88 -1.47 -24.55
C GLY A 53 2.91 -3.00 -24.64
N GLU A 54 3.61 -3.69 -23.73
CA GLU A 54 3.56 -5.15 -23.63
C GLU A 54 2.14 -5.63 -23.26
N PRO A 55 1.67 -6.78 -23.80
CA PRO A 55 0.35 -7.30 -23.47
C PRO A 55 0.20 -7.60 -21.99
N LEU A 56 -0.78 -6.97 -21.34
CA LEU A 56 -0.96 -7.08 -19.90
C LEU A 56 -1.14 -8.52 -19.43
N ASP A 57 -1.94 -9.31 -20.14
CA ASP A 57 -2.21 -10.71 -19.79
C ASP A 57 -0.92 -11.56 -19.78
N SER A 58 0.05 -11.23 -20.62
CA SER A 58 1.36 -11.92 -20.65
C SER A 58 2.20 -11.56 -19.42
N LEU A 59 2.21 -10.30 -19.02
CA LEU A 59 2.93 -9.85 -17.83
C LEU A 59 2.30 -10.38 -16.53
N ARG A 60 0.97 -10.41 -16.45
CA ARG A 60 0.26 -11.03 -15.32
C ARG A 60 0.49 -12.54 -15.26
N ALA A 61 0.45 -13.24 -16.40
CA ALA A 61 0.77 -14.67 -16.46
C ALA A 61 2.20 -14.96 -16.00
N LEU A 62 3.16 -14.10 -16.37
CA LEU A 62 4.54 -14.21 -15.88
C LEU A 62 4.64 -14.00 -14.36
N ALA A 63 3.95 -12.99 -13.82
CA ALA A 63 3.91 -12.75 -12.38
C ALA A 63 3.31 -13.96 -11.62
N PHE A 64 2.20 -14.52 -12.11
CA PHE A 64 1.62 -15.72 -11.54
C PHE A 64 2.55 -16.94 -11.61
N ALA A 65 3.21 -17.16 -12.76
CA ALA A 65 4.16 -18.24 -12.94
C ALA A 65 5.39 -18.10 -12.02
N HIS A 66 5.87 -16.86 -11.81
CA HIS A 66 6.98 -16.58 -10.89
C HIS A 66 6.67 -17.04 -9.45
N HIS A 67 5.42 -16.85 -9.02
CA HIS A 67 4.95 -17.21 -7.68
C HIS A 67 4.32 -18.61 -7.59
N GLY A 68 4.29 -19.38 -8.68
CA GLY A 68 3.66 -20.71 -8.72
C GLY A 68 2.18 -20.68 -8.34
N THR A 69 1.46 -19.60 -8.70
CA THR A 69 0.05 -19.38 -8.37
C THR A 69 -0.77 -19.10 -9.64
N ASP A 70 -2.08 -18.91 -9.48
CA ASP A 70 -2.98 -18.40 -10.51
C ASP A 70 -3.91 -17.31 -9.96
N SER A 71 -4.74 -16.72 -10.84
CA SER A 71 -5.69 -15.67 -10.47
C SER A 71 -6.77 -16.16 -9.50
N VAL A 72 -7.21 -17.41 -9.61
CA VAL A 72 -8.26 -17.99 -8.76
C VAL A 72 -7.76 -18.16 -7.32
N ALA A 73 -6.53 -18.63 -7.15
CA ALA A 73 -5.89 -18.77 -5.85
C ALA A 73 -5.65 -17.41 -5.18
N VAL A 74 -5.24 -16.39 -5.95
CA VAL A 74 -5.07 -15.02 -5.44
C VAL A 74 -6.41 -14.41 -5.05
N GLU A 75 -7.45 -14.56 -5.87
CA GLU A 75 -8.79 -14.06 -5.55
C GLU A 75 -9.36 -14.73 -4.28
N ARG A 76 -9.16 -16.04 -4.12
CA ARG A 76 -9.58 -16.75 -2.91
C ARG A 76 -8.91 -16.19 -1.66
N ARG A 77 -7.59 -15.95 -1.71
CA ARG A 77 -6.85 -15.36 -0.59
C ARG A 77 -7.30 -13.94 -0.28
N LEU A 78 -7.54 -13.12 -1.31
CA LEU A 78 -8.10 -11.77 -1.11
C LEU A 78 -9.47 -11.82 -0.45
N ARG A 79 -10.30 -12.81 -0.80
CA ARG A 79 -11.60 -13.01 -0.16
C ARG A 79 -11.45 -13.40 1.30
N GLU A 80 -10.54 -14.32 1.62
CA GLU A 80 -10.23 -14.70 3.01
C GLU A 80 -9.82 -13.48 3.85
N HIS A 81 -8.98 -12.57 3.31
CA HIS A 81 -8.63 -11.32 3.99
C HIS A 81 -9.78 -10.31 4.06
N SER A 82 -10.70 -10.28 3.08
CA SER A 82 -11.81 -9.33 3.08
C SER A 82 -12.82 -9.54 4.21
N GLU A 83 -12.79 -10.71 4.86
CA GLU A 83 -13.64 -11.04 6.00
C GLU A 83 -13.15 -10.37 7.31
N GLN A 84 -11.91 -9.86 7.33
CA GLN A 84 -11.26 -9.22 8.49
C GLN A 84 -10.71 -7.83 8.11
N PRO A 85 -11.38 -6.71 8.47
CA PRO A 85 -10.98 -5.36 8.05
C PRO A 85 -9.53 -4.98 8.42
N GLU A 86 -9.05 -5.40 9.58
CA GLU A 86 -7.69 -5.22 10.07
C GLU A 86 -6.64 -5.87 9.15
N ASP A 87 -6.94 -7.06 8.61
CA ASP A 87 -6.06 -7.79 7.71
C ASP A 87 -5.90 -7.07 6.37
N VAL A 88 -6.98 -6.45 5.86
CA VAL A 88 -6.94 -5.67 4.63
C VAL A 88 -6.02 -4.45 4.78
N SER A 89 -6.10 -3.76 5.92
CA SER A 89 -5.24 -2.60 6.18
C SER A 89 -3.77 -3.02 6.30
N ALA A 90 -3.50 -4.11 7.02
CA ALA A 90 -2.15 -4.66 7.16
C ALA A 90 -1.58 -5.12 5.80
N LEU A 91 -2.38 -5.79 4.99
CA LEU A 91 -2.01 -6.23 3.63
C LEU A 91 -1.70 -5.04 2.73
N PHE A 92 -2.54 -4.01 2.74
CA PHE A 92 -2.31 -2.78 1.97
C PHE A 92 -1.04 -2.04 2.41
N GLY A 93 -0.79 -1.97 3.72
CA GLY A 93 0.46 -1.43 4.27
C GLY A 93 1.68 -2.19 3.74
N ALA A 94 1.65 -3.53 3.80
CA ALA A 94 2.75 -4.36 3.32
C ALA A 94 3.00 -4.22 1.81
N VAL A 95 1.96 -4.13 0.98
CA VAL A 95 2.11 -3.87 -0.46
C VAL A 95 2.79 -2.53 -0.70
N GLN A 96 2.37 -1.46 -0.02
CA GLN A 96 3.01 -0.15 -0.16
C GLN A 96 4.47 -0.15 0.27
N ASP A 97 4.80 -0.86 1.36
CA ASP A 97 6.18 -0.94 1.83
C ASP A 97 7.07 -1.65 0.83
N ILE A 98 6.58 -2.70 0.16
CA ILE A 98 7.30 -3.37 -0.94
C ILE A 98 7.53 -2.39 -2.08
N LEU A 99 6.49 -1.66 -2.51
CA LEU A 99 6.56 -0.73 -3.64
C LEU A 99 7.43 0.50 -3.38
N ARG A 100 7.61 0.90 -2.10
CA ARG A 100 8.44 2.04 -1.70
C ARG A 100 9.92 1.68 -1.52
N ARG A 101 10.27 0.39 -1.43
CA ARG A 101 11.67 0.00 -1.26
C ARG A 101 12.47 0.46 -2.47
N PRO A 102 13.54 1.25 -2.28
CA PRO A 102 14.41 1.59 -3.38
C PRO A 102 15.00 0.29 -3.93
N THR A 103 14.85 0.05 -5.23
CA THR A 103 15.52 -1.03 -5.92
C THR A 103 17.01 -0.70 -5.94
N THR A 104 17.72 -1.05 -4.87
CA THR A 104 19.18 -1.05 -4.90
C THR A 104 19.61 -2.12 -5.89
N GLN A 105 19.80 -1.70 -7.15
CA GLN A 105 20.64 -2.40 -8.12
C GLN A 105 21.98 -2.67 -7.45
N THR A 106 22.22 -3.92 -7.10
CA THR A 106 23.57 -4.39 -6.80
C THR A 106 24.15 -4.87 -8.15
N PRO A 107 25.36 -4.42 -8.52
CA PRO A 107 25.92 -4.54 -9.88
C PRO A 107 26.11 -5.99 -10.36
#